data_AF-A0A7S4VN65-F1
#
_entry.id   AF-A0A7S4VN65-F1
#
_cell.length_a   1.000
_cell.length_b   1.000
_cell.length_c   1.000
_cell.angle_alpha   90.00
_cell.angle_beta   90.00
_cell.angle_gamma   90.00
#
_symmetry.space_group_name_H-M   'P 1'
#
loop_
_entity.id
_entity.type
_entity.pdbx_description
1 polymer ?
#
loop_
_entity_poly.entity_id
_entity_poly.type
_entity_poly.pdbx_seq_one_letter_code
_entity_poly.pdbx_strand_id
1 'polypeptide(L)'
;MVQSKKDLFGAVFAEFLATALFIWIGCGAAISSNTWHSGNTNPEVGSVVGIALAFGFGISVLAYGIGHVSGGHINPAVTFSFLIRGEMSFASAIMYMLAQFFGAFIGALFLYASVVGLTTGCEGNTADQIDDGANVRLCSASCTLDENDVFGDCGAPFGLGANTVSGAIGQGSAFIAELIGTFVLVFTVLMAAVHKSNGSGPNAAPIAIGWSVMLAHLVLVPLTGCGINPARTFGPAIVALISGTNTFIRGAWVYYTAPFAGSLCATLSYEIIFKNVPTVEDDDEAV
;
A
#
# COMPACT_ATOMS: atom_id res chain seq x y z
N MET A 1 8.08 12.61 -20.67
CA MET A 1 9.05 13.73 -20.50
C MET A 1 10.40 13.12 -20.15
N VAL A 2 11.49 13.40 -20.87
CA VAL A 2 12.81 12.82 -20.53
C VAL A 2 13.46 13.69 -19.44
N GLN A 3 13.45 13.19 -18.20
CA GLN A 3 13.94 13.89 -17.02
C GLN A 3 15.48 13.99 -17.05
N SER A 4 16.04 15.16 -16.71
CA SER A 4 17.50 15.30 -16.69
C SER A 4 18.11 14.45 -15.58
N LYS A 5 19.39 14.07 -15.71
CA LYS A 5 20.06 13.19 -14.73
C LYS A 5 20.07 13.77 -13.30
N LYS A 6 20.13 15.10 -13.16
CA LYS A 6 20.08 15.76 -11.84
C LYS A 6 18.67 15.72 -11.24
N ASP A 7 17.67 15.84 -12.10
CA ASP A 7 16.25 15.82 -11.70
C ASP A 7 15.79 14.40 -11.35
N LEU A 8 16.39 13.39 -11.99
CA LEU A 8 16.09 11.97 -11.75
C LEU A 8 16.54 11.49 -10.37
N PHE A 9 17.71 11.91 -9.89
CA PHE A 9 18.19 11.51 -8.55
C PHE A 9 17.28 12.04 -7.45
N GLY A 10 16.89 13.32 -7.55
CA GLY A 10 15.93 13.93 -6.62
C GLY A 10 14.59 13.20 -6.63
N ALA A 11 14.10 12.83 -7.81
CA ALA A 11 12.85 12.09 -7.95
C ALA A 11 12.90 10.67 -7.35
N VAL A 12 13.98 9.92 -7.61
CA VAL A 12 14.18 8.57 -7.05
C VAL A 12 14.26 8.63 -5.51
N PHE A 13 14.96 9.63 -4.95
CA PHE A 13 15.00 9.82 -3.51
C PHE A 13 13.65 10.22 -2.92
N ALA A 14 12.88 11.05 -3.63
CA ALA A 14 11.52 11.41 -3.22
C ALA A 14 10.60 10.18 -3.16
N GLU A 15 10.65 9.30 -4.16
CA GLU A 15 9.91 8.03 -4.19
C GLU A 15 10.30 7.11 -3.04
N PHE A 16 11.60 7.00 -2.74
CA PHE A 16 12.10 6.28 -1.57
C PHE A 16 11.51 6.83 -0.26
N LEU A 17 11.66 8.14 -0.04
CA LEU A 17 11.26 8.79 1.21
C LEU A 17 9.73 8.73 1.39
N ALA A 18 8.98 9.03 0.35
CA ALA A 18 7.53 8.98 0.40
C ALA A 18 7.01 7.56 0.62
N THR A 19 7.62 6.54 0.00
CA THR A 19 7.21 5.15 0.26
C THR A 19 7.54 4.72 1.69
N ALA A 20 8.68 5.15 2.25
CA ALA A 20 9.00 4.88 3.65
C ALA A 20 7.97 5.49 4.62
N LEU A 21 7.62 6.76 4.42
CA LEU A 21 6.61 7.44 5.22
C LEU A 21 5.21 6.84 5.02
N PHE A 22 4.86 6.45 3.79
CA PHE A 22 3.59 5.80 3.47
C PHE A 22 3.40 4.51 4.27
N ILE A 23 4.44 3.66 4.33
CA ILE A 23 4.40 2.42 5.12
C ILE A 23 4.28 2.73 6.60
N TRP A 24 5.07 3.66 7.12
CA TRP A 24 5.02 4.02 8.53
C TRP A 24 3.62 4.53 8.95
N ILE A 25 2.99 5.39 8.14
CA ILE A 25 1.65 5.93 8.40
C ILE A 25 0.57 4.83 8.31
N GLY A 26 0.48 4.15 7.16
CA GLY A 26 -0.62 3.24 6.89
C GLY A 26 -0.53 1.96 7.72
N CYS A 27 0.64 1.31 7.71
CA CYS A 27 0.83 0.10 8.50
C CYS A 27 0.86 0.40 10.01
N GLY A 28 1.33 1.59 10.40
CA GLY A 28 1.22 2.05 11.79
C GLY A 28 -0.22 2.20 12.26
N ALA A 29 -1.11 2.72 11.41
CA ALA A 29 -2.55 2.77 11.71
C ALA A 29 -3.20 1.38 11.82
N ALA A 30 -2.73 0.41 11.03
CA ALA A 30 -3.17 -0.99 11.18
C ALA A 30 -2.75 -1.58 12.52
N ILE A 31 -1.55 -1.27 13.00
CA ILE A 31 -1.09 -1.70 14.32
C ILE A 31 -1.82 -0.96 15.45
N SER A 32 -2.08 0.34 15.32
CA SER A 32 -2.75 1.11 16.38
C SER A 32 -4.23 0.78 16.52
N SER A 33 -4.88 0.28 15.45
CA SER A 33 -6.29 -0.09 15.43
C SER A 33 -6.55 -1.53 15.94
N ASN A 34 -5.57 -2.13 16.62
CA ASN A 34 -5.60 -3.52 17.08
C ASN A 34 -6.59 -3.75 18.23
N THR A 35 -7.86 -3.96 17.88
CA THR A 35 -8.91 -4.48 18.78
C THR A 35 -9.27 -5.94 18.46
N TRP A 36 -8.32 -6.71 17.92
CA TRP A 36 -8.49 -8.15 17.67
C TRP A 36 -8.45 -8.91 19.01
N HIS A 37 -9.60 -9.07 19.64
CA HIS A 37 -9.74 -9.85 20.86
C HIS A 37 -9.87 -11.34 20.51
N SER A 38 -9.43 -12.22 21.41
CA SER A 38 -9.41 -13.69 21.30
C SER A 38 -10.73 -14.37 20.85
N GLY A 39 -11.86 -13.63 20.87
CA GLY A 39 -13.17 -14.10 20.40
C GLY A 39 -13.67 -13.52 19.06
N ASN A 40 -12.93 -12.60 18.41
CA ASN A 40 -13.34 -11.97 17.14
C ASN A 40 -12.16 -11.83 16.17
N THR A 41 -12.09 -12.73 15.20
CA THR A 41 -11.08 -12.75 14.13
C THR A 41 -11.47 -11.87 12.93
N ASN A 42 -12.38 -10.91 13.09
CA ASN A 42 -12.70 -9.94 12.07
C ASN A 42 -12.35 -8.53 12.56
N PRO A 43 -11.75 -7.67 11.71
CA PRO A 43 -11.48 -6.31 12.10
C PRO A 43 -12.79 -5.60 12.42
N GLU A 44 -12.85 -4.93 13.57
CA GLU A 44 -13.99 -4.09 13.90
C GLU A 44 -14.16 -3.02 12.81
N VAL A 45 -15.41 -2.64 12.53
CA VAL A 45 -15.72 -1.66 11.48
C VAL A 45 -14.96 -0.35 11.71
N GLY A 46 -14.79 0.06 12.99
CA GLY A 46 -14.00 1.24 13.36
C GLY A 46 -12.53 1.13 12.96
N SER A 47 -11.91 -0.04 13.15
CA SER A 47 -10.51 -0.30 12.76
C SER A 47 -10.32 -0.24 11.24
N VAL A 48 -11.27 -0.80 10.47
CA VAL A 48 -11.23 -0.74 8.99
C VAL A 48 -11.27 0.71 8.50
N VAL A 49 -12.15 1.54 9.08
CA VAL A 49 -12.27 2.96 8.72
C VAL A 49 -11.00 3.73 9.08
N GLY A 50 -10.45 3.52 10.29
CA GLY A 50 -9.20 4.16 10.73
C GLY A 50 -8.01 3.84 9.81
N ILE A 51 -7.86 2.56 9.44
CA ILE A 51 -6.84 2.11 8.48
C ILE A 51 -7.05 2.79 7.12
N ALA A 52 -8.27 2.76 6.59
CA ALA A 52 -8.56 3.32 5.28
C ALA A 52 -8.30 4.83 5.21
N LEU A 53 -8.67 5.58 6.26
CA LEU A 53 -8.38 7.01 6.37
C LEU A 53 -6.88 7.29 6.41
N ALA A 54 -6.12 6.53 7.20
CA ALA A 54 -4.68 6.71 7.32
C ALA A 54 -3.95 6.45 5.99
N PHE A 55 -4.27 5.35 5.30
CA PHE A 55 -3.69 5.04 4.00
C PHE A 55 -4.10 6.06 2.92
N GLY A 56 -5.36 6.47 2.89
CA GLY A 56 -5.87 7.44 1.92
C GLY A 56 -5.28 8.84 2.11
N PHE A 57 -5.39 9.40 3.32
CA PHE A 57 -4.81 10.70 3.62
C PHE A 57 -3.28 10.70 3.55
N GLY A 58 -2.64 9.60 3.94
CA GLY A 58 -1.20 9.43 3.78
C GLY A 58 -0.77 9.60 2.33
N ILE A 59 -1.45 8.94 1.39
CA ILE A 59 -1.18 9.12 -0.05
C ILE A 59 -1.47 10.54 -0.52
N SER A 60 -2.59 11.15 -0.12
CA SER A 60 -2.88 12.54 -0.50
C SER A 60 -1.76 13.49 -0.05
N VAL A 61 -1.34 13.40 1.21
CA VAL A 61 -0.30 14.27 1.79
C VAL A 61 1.04 14.05 1.08
N LEU A 62 1.44 12.81 0.86
CA LEU A 62 2.71 12.50 0.21
C LEU A 62 2.71 12.89 -1.26
N ALA A 63 1.63 12.64 -1.98
CA ALA A 63 1.48 13.06 -3.38
C ALA A 63 1.50 14.60 -3.52
N TYR A 64 0.91 15.35 -2.57
CA TYR A 64 1.10 16.80 -2.51
C TYR A 64 2.57 17.18 -2.29
N GLY A 65 3.23 16.49 -1.35
CA GLY A 65 4.61 16.80 -0.96
C GLY A 65 5.63 16.55 -2.07
N ILE A 66 5.49 15.48 -2.86
CA ILE A 66 6.52 15.05 -3.82
C ILE A 66 6.06 14.96 -5.27
N GLY A 67 4.77 15.19 -5.57
CA GLY A 67 4.21 15.07 -6.92
C GLY A 67 4.91 15.98 -7.93
N HIS A 68 5.25 17.21 -7.54
CA HIS A 68 5.97 18.16 -8.38
C HIS A 68 7.46 17.81 -8.60
N VAL A 69 8.02 16.89 -7.81
CA VAL A 69 9.43 16.46 -7.92
C VAL A 69 9.56 15.18 -8.75
N SER A 70 8.71 14.18 -8.45
CA SER A 70 8.86 12.81 -8.96
C SER A 70 7.66 12.29 -9.76
N GLY A 71 6.51 12.96 -9.66
CA GLY A 71 5.21 12.41 -10.06
C GLY A 71 4.46 11.71 -8.93
N GLY A 72 5.14 11.36 -7.82
CA GLY A 72 4.50 10.80 -6.63
C GLY A 72 3.86 9.43 -6.86
N HIS A 73 4.54 8.53 -7.56
CA HIS A 73 4.03 7.20 -7.90
C HIS A 73 3.80 6.35 -6.66
N ILE A 74 4.80 6.27 -5.77
CA ILE A 74 4.80 5.60 -4.45
C ILE A 74 4.38 4.11 -4.54
N ASN A 75 4.31 3.55 -5.74
CA ASN A 75 3.72 2.25 -6.04
C ASN A 75 4.30 1.68 -7.35
N PRO A 76 4.90 0.47 -7.34
CA PRO A 76 5.38 -0.19 -8.55
C PRO A 76 4.30 -0.39 -9.63
N ALA A 77 3.05 -0.66 -9.24
CA ALA A 77 1.95 -0.82 -10.19
C ALA A 77 1.58 0.51 -10.88
N VAL A 78 1.67 1.64 -10.16
CA VAL A 78 1.48 2.98 -10.76
C VAL A 78 2.64 3.29 -11.70
N THR A 79 3.89 3.08 -11.27
CA THR A 79 5.09 3.25 -12.11
C THR A 79 5.01 2.43 -13.39
N PHE A 80 4.47 1.22 -13.33
CA PHE A 80 4.28 0.36 -14.49
C PHE A 80 3.31 0.95 -15.52
N SER A 81 2.25 1.65 -15.11
CA SER A 81 1.34 2.35 -16.03
C SER A 81 2.07 3.42 -16.84
N PHE A 82 2.88 4.25 -16.19
CA PHE A 82 3.68 5.28 -16.86
C PHE A 82 4.74 4.71 -17.80
N LEU A 83 5.28 3.52 -17.48
CA LEU A 83 6.17 2.79 -18.37
C LEU A 83 5.44 2.31 -19.64
N ILE A 84 4.26 1.69 -19.49
CA ILE A 84 3.46 1.21 -20.64
C ILE A 84 3.04 2.36 -21.55
N ARG A 85 2.70 3.51 -20.97
CA ARG A 85 2.33 4.73 -21.70
C ARG A 85 3.52 5.40 -22.41
N GLY A 86 4.75 4.94 -22.20
CA GLY A 86 5.96 5.56 -22.75
C GLY A 86 6.28 6.93 -22.17
N GLU A 87 5.62 7.33 -21.08
CA GLU A 87 5.86 8.61 -20.40
C GLU A 87 7.15 8.58 -19.57
N MET A 88 7.63 7.38 -19.26
CA MET A 88 8.82 7.11 -18.46
C MET A 88 9.72 6.04 -19.10
N SER A 89 11.04 6.26 -19.06
CA SER A 89 12.01 5.28 -19.58
C SER A 89 12.05 4.01 -18.72
N PHE A 90 12.39 2.88 -19.34
CA PHE A 90 12.54 1.60 -18.63
C PHE A 90 13.56 1.68 -17.48
N ALA A 91 14.69 2.35 -17.68
CA ALA A 91 15.71 2.53 -16.65
C ALA A 91 15.19 3.35 -15.47
N SER A 92 14.48 4.45 -15.75
CA SER A 92 13.83 5.27 -14.71
C SER A 92 12.81 4.45 -13.92
N ALA A 93 12.00 3.63 -14.61
CA ALA A 93 11.00 2.77 -13.97
C ALA A 93 11.60 1.77 -13.00
N ILE A 94 12.69 1.13 -13.37
CA ILE A 94 13.42 0.24 -12.46
C ILE A 94 13.94 1.02 -11.25
N MET A 95 14.55 2.19 -11.45
CA MET A 95 15.07 2.98 -10.33
C MET A 95 13.98 3.43 -9.37
N TYR A 96 12.81 3.83 -9.87
CA TYR A 96 11.64 4.16 -9.05
C TYR A 96 11.15 2.95 -8.26
N MET A 97 10.95 1.80 -8.92
CA MET A 97 10.47 0.59 -8.24
C MET A 97 11.46 0.11 -7.17
N LEU A 98 12.77 0.14 -7.44
CA LEU A 98 13.78 -0.21 -6.45
C LEU A 98 13.77 0.76 -5.26
N ALA A 99 13.65 2.07 -5.52
CA ALA A 99 13.50 3.06 -4.46
C ALA A 99 12.23 2.85 -3.64
N GLN A 100 11.11 2.51 -4.26
CA GLN A 100 9.85 2.20 -3.59
C GLN A 100 9.98 0.96 -2.70
N PHE A 101 10.54 -0.15 -3.20
CA PHE A 101 10.78 -1.36 -2.40
C PHE A 101 11.73 -1.10 -1.23
N PHE A 102 12.82 -0.37 -1.46
CA PHE A 102 13.77 -0.03 -0.41
C PHE A 102 13.16 0.94 0.61
N GLY A 103 12.38 1.92 0.14
CA GLY A 103 11.62 2.83 0.99
C GLY A 103 10.64 2.08 1.87
N ALA A 104 9.88 1.14 1.32
CA ALA A 104 8.95 0.32 2.08
C ALA A 104 9.64 -0.51 3.16
N PHE A 105 10.82 -1.07 2.87
CA PHE A 105 11.65 -1.78 3.85
C PHE A 105 12.10 -0.87 4.99
N ILE A 106 12.64 0.32 4.68
CA ILE A 106 13.08 1.29 5.70
C ILE A 106 11.88 1.82 6.52
N GLY A 107 10.74 2.09 5.87
CA GLY A 107 9.52 2.50 6.55
C GLY A 107 9.01 1.45 7.53
N ALA A 108 9.04 0.17 7.14
CA ALA A 108 8.70 -0.94 8.02
C ALA A 108 9.71 -1.11 9.17
N LEU A 109 11.00 -0.87 8.97
CA LEU A 109 12.00 -0.86 10.04
C LEU A 109 11.76 0.27 11.05
N PHE A 110 11.44 1.47 10.58
CA PHE A 110 11.07 2.58 11.47
C PHE A 110 9.78 2.28 12.23
N LEU A 111 8.81 1.64 11.58
CA LEU A 111 7.59 1.21 12.23
C LEU A 111 7.90 0.18 13.32
N TYR A 112 8.68 -0.86 13.01
CA TYR A 112 9.14 -1.85 13.98
C TYR A 112 9.83 -1.19 15.17
N ALA A 113 10.79 -0.29 14.93
CA ALA A 113 11.46 0.45 16.00
C ALA A 113 10.50 1.31 16.86
N SER A 114 9.41 1.81 16.26
CA SER A 114 8.39 2.60 16.97
C SER A 114 7.49 1.74 17.87
N VAL A 115 7.31 0.45 17.54
CA VAL A 115 6.31 -0.43 18.18
C VAL A 115 6.91 -1.64 18.89
N VAL A 116 8.21 -1.92 18.75
CA VAL A 116 8.87 -3.08 19.39
C VAL A 116 8.75 -3.07 20.91
N GLY A 117 8.62 -1.88 21.52
CA GLY A 117 8.33 -1.76 22.95
C GLY A 117 6.96 -2.35 23.34
N LEU A 118 5.99 -2.35 22.42
CA LEU A 118 4.64 -2.84 22.68
C LEU A 118 4.57 -4.38 22.81
N THR A 119 5.58 -5.11 22.31
CA THR A 119 5.70 -6.58 22.43
C THR A 119 6.52 -7.02 23.65
N THR A 120 7.07 -6.09 24.43
CA THR A 120 7.87 -6.45 25.61
C THR A 120 6.98 -7.10 26.69
N GLY A 121 7.34 -8.32 27.10
CA GLY A 121 6.56 -9.09 28.08
C GLY A 121 5.38 -9.90 27.52
N CYS A 122 5.33 -10.11 26.20
CA CYS A 122 4.42 -11.05 25.53
C CYS A 122 4.95 -12.51 25.50
N GLU A 123 6.15 -12.75 26.02
CA GLU A 123 6.75 -14.08 26.13
C GLU A 123 5.89 -14.96 27.05
N GLY A 124 5.24 -15.98 26.50
CA GLY A 124 4.47 -16.97 27.26
C GLY A 124 2.99 -16.65 27.51
N ASN A 125 2.48 -15.51 27.03
CA ASN A 125 1.07 -15.13 27.19
C ASN A 125 0.29 -15.37 25.88
N THR A 126 -0.75 -16.20 25.92
CA THR A 126 -1.76 -16.31 24.85
C THR A 126 -2.61 -15.05 24.79
N ALA A 127 -3.19 -14.71 23.63
CA ALA A 127 -4.06 -13.52 23.45
C ALA A 127 -5.26 -13.45 24.43
N ASP A 128 -5.59 -14.56 25.08
CA ASP A 128 -6.60 -14.70 26.15
C ASP A 128 -6.15 -14.20 27.55
N GLN A 129 -4.86 -13.93 27.77
CA GLN A 129 -4.28 -13.65 29.10
C GLN A 129 -4.02 -12.15 29.37
N ILE A 130 -4.43 -11.24 28.48
CA ILE A 130 -4.14 -9.80 28.59
C ILE A 130 -5.41 -9.05 28.98
N ASP A 131 -5.87 -9.27 30.21
CA ASP A 131 -6.79 -8.37 30.91
C ASP A 131 -6.16 -7.95 32.24
N ASP A 132 -4.99 -7.33 32.17
CA ASP A 132 -4.31 -6.77 33.34
C ASP A 132 -4.42 -5.25 33.22
N GLY A 133 -5.52 -4.70 33.77
CA GLY A 133 -6.04 -3.34 33.63
C GLY A 133 -5.13 -2.17 34.05
N ALA A 134 -3.83 -2.25 33.82
CA ALA A 134 -2.85 -1.23 34.13
C ALA A 134 -1.86 -0.93 32.98
N ASN A 135 -1.73 -1.76 31.92
CA ASN A 135 -0.87 -1.44 30.77
C ASN A 135 -1.44 -2.05 29.47
N VAL A 136 -1.81 -1.22 28.49
CA VAL A 136 -2.23 -1.69 27.15
C VAL A 136 -1.03 -2.30 26.43
N ARG A 137 -0.92 -3.63 26.43
CA ARG A 137 0.10 -4.40 25.70
C ARG A 137 -0.54 -5.00 24.45
N LEU A 138 0.02 -4.72 23.28
CA LEU A 138 -0.42 -5.30 22.01
C LEU A 138 0.39 -6.56 21.72
N CYS A 139 0.05 -7.67 22.36
CA CYS A 139 0.62 -8.95 22.00
C CYS A 139 -0.08 -9.50 20.76
N SER A 140 0.69 -10.11 19.85
CA SER A 140 0.15 -10.76 18.64
C SER A 140 -0.95 -11.76 19.00
N ALA A 141 -1.94 -11.92 18.11
CA ALA A 141 -2.83 -13.07 18.16
C ALA A 141 -1.97 -14.35 18.07
N SER A 142 -2.15 -15.21 19.08
CA SER A 142 -1.67 -16.59 19.22
C SER A 142 -0.15 -16.84 19.24
N CYS A 143 0.38 -16.86 20.46
CA CYS A 143 1.48 -17.75 20.83
C CYS A 143 0.88 -19.11 21.25
N THR A 144 0.54 -19.99 20.31
CA THR A 144 0.20 -21.40 20.64
C THR A 144 1.15 -22.34 19.92
N LEU A 145 1.96 -23.03 20.72
CA LEU A 145 2.81 -24.14 20.30
C LEU A 145 1.92 -25.38 20.09
N ASP A 146 1.34 -25.56 18.91
CA ASP A 146 0.83 -26.87 18.49
C ASP A 146 1.65 -27.36 17.29
N GLU A 147 2.02 -28.65 17.29
CA GLU A 147 2.85 -29.26 16.23
C GLU A 147 2.16 -29.30 14.87
N ASN A 148 0.87 -28.95 14.82
CA ASN A 148 0.05 -28.83 13.63
C ASN A 148 -0.41 -27.38 13.34
N ASP A 149 -0.04 -26.40 14.18
CA ASP A 149 -0.37 -25.00 13.96
C ASP A 149 0.78 -24.25 13.27
N VAL A 150 0.46 -23.63 12.14
CA VAL A 150 1.37 -22.93 11.22
C VAL A 150 1.91 -21.60 11.81
N PHE A 151 1.60 -21.27 13.07
CA PHE A 151 1.94 -20.01 13.72
C PHE A 151 2.69 -20.24 15.05
N GLY A 152 4.01 -20.38 14.94
CA GLY A 152 4.94 -20.33 16.07
C GLY A 152 5.89 -19.13 15.96
N ASP A 153 6.22 -18.57 17.12
CA ASP A 153 7.16 -17.47 17.44
C ASP A 153 6.65 -16.01 17.44
N CYS A 154 6.91 -15.37 18.59
CA CYS A 154 6.49 -14.03 19.02
C CYS A 154 7.05 -12.93 18.09
N GLY A 155 6.29 -12.59 17.05
CA GLY A 155 6.58 -11.49 16.15
C GLY A 155 6.12 -10.10 16.61
N ALA A 156 6.44 -9.09 15.80
CA ALA A 156 5.98 -7.70 15.97
C ALA A 156 4.44 -7.63 16.01
N PRO A 157 3.82 -6.62 16.68
CA PRO A 157 2.37 -6.53 16.80
C PRO A 157 1.72 -6.52 15.41
N PHE A 158 0.78 -7.44 15.17
CA PHE A 158 0.05 -7.56 13.90
C PHE A 158 0.95 -7.71 12.65
N GLY A 159 2.11 -8.35 12.78
CA GLY A 159 3.02 -8.61 11.65
C GLY A 159 3.45 -7.33 10.90
N LEU A 160 3.55 -6.21 11.62
CA LEU A 160 3.85 -4.88 11.08
C LEU A 160 2.83 -4.35 10.05
N GLY A 161 1.58 -4.81 10.10
CA GLY A 161 0.58 -4.45 9.11
C GLY A 161 0.78 -5.14 7.75
N ALA A 162 1.53 -6.25 7.73
CA ALA A 162 1.63 -7.12 6.57
C ALA A 162 0.24 -7.67 6.19
N ASN A 163 -0.07 -7.59 4.91
CA ASN A 163 -1.33 -8.06 4.35
C ASN A 163 -1.27 -9.56 4.02
N THR A 164 -2.40 -10.25 4.15
CA THR A 164 -2.54 -11.68 3.84
C THR A 164 -3.97 -11.97 3.38
N VAL A 165 -4.15 -12.97 2.50
CA VAL A 165 -5.48 -13.29 1.98
C VAL A 165 -6.28 -14.04 3.03
N SER A 166 -7.44 -13.51 3.41
CA SER A 166 -8.35 -14.11 4.39
C SER A 166 -8.68 -15.57 4.03
N GLY A 167 -8.66 -16.44 5.04
CA GLY A 167 -9.06 -17.85 4.90
C GLY A 167 -10.51 -18.01 4.44
N ALA A 168 -11.35 -17.00 4.63
CA ALA A 168 -12.75 -17.00 4.22
C ALA A 168 -12.95 -16.92 2.69
N ILE A 169 -11.93 -16.51 1.94
CA ILE A 169 -12.02 -16.38 0.47
C ILE A 169 -10.96 -17.20 -0.27
N GLY A 170 -11.33 -17.65 -1.47
CA GLY A 170 -10.41 -18.29 -2.40
C GLY A 170 -9.39 -17.30 -2.96
N GLN A 171 -8.18 -17.77 -3.25
CA GLN A 171 -7.10 -16.93 -3.78
C GLN A 171 -7.43 -16.32 -5.15
N GLY A 172 -8.27 -16.98 -5.96
CA GLY A 172 -8.77 -16.43 -7.23
C GLY A 172 -9.72 -15.23 -7.02
N SER A 173 -10.60 -15.29 -6.03
CA SER A 173 -11.46 -14.14 -5.67
C SER A 173 -10.64 -12.99 -5.12
N ALA A 174 -9.61 -13.29 -4.30
CA ALA A 174 -8.66 -12.30 -3.80
C ALA A 174 -7.91 -11.60 -4.94
N PHE A 175 -7.49 -12.37 -5.96
CA PHE A 175 -6.87 -11.82 -7.18
C PHE A 175 -7.78 -10.80 -7.87
N ILE A 176 -9.05 -11.13 -8.08
CA ILE A 176 -10.02 -10.21 -8.70
C ILE A 176 -10.20 -8.95 -7.84
N ALA A 177 -10.30 -9.11 -6.52
CA ALA A 177 -10.49 -8.00 -5.59
C ALA A 177 -9.30 -7.02 -5.61
N GLU A 178 -8.07 -7.53 -5.51
CA GLU A 178 -6.83 -6.73 -5.59
C GLU A 178 -6.66 -6.09 -6.98
N LEU A 179 -7.00 -6.82 -8.06
CA LEU A 179 -7.00 -6.29 -9.43
C LEU A 179 -7.93 -5.08 -9.56
N ILE A 180 -9.17 -5.19 -9.06
CA ILE A 180 -10.15 -4.09 -9.12
C ILE A 180 -9.69 -2.92 -8.26
N GLY A 181 -9.17 -3.17 -7.06
CA GLY A 181 -8.62 -2.13 -6.19
C GLY A 181 -7.49 -1.35 -6.87
N THR A 182 -6.52 -2.04 -7.47
CA THR A 182 -5.44 -1.38 -8.21
C THR A 182 -5.94 -0.73 -9.49
N PHE A 183 -6.93 -1.30 -10.17
CA PHE A 183 -7.57 -0.65 -11.33
C PHE A 183 -8.14 0.72 -10.95
N VAL A 184 -8.92 0.80 -9.87
CA VAL A 184 -9.53 2.06 -9.41
C VAL A 184 -8.46 3.09 -9.07
N LEU A 185 -7.40 2.67 -8.38
CA LEU A 185 -6.24 3.50 -8.07
C LEU A 185 -5.57 4.05 -9.34
N VAL A 186 -5.11 3.17 -10.22
CA VAL A 186 -4.34 3.57 -11.42
C VAL A 186 -5.22 4.37 -12.38
N PHE A 187 -6.49 4.00 -12.55
CA PHE A 187 -7.41 4.76 -13.37
C PHE A 187 -7.62 6.16 -12.82
N THR A 188 -7.74 6.31 -11.50
CA THR A 188 -7.84 7.62 -10.84
C THR A 188 -6.56 8.44 -11.01
N VAL A 189 -5.37 7.82 -10.92
CA VAL A 189 -4.10 8.50 -11.22
C VAL A 189 -4.10 9.05 -12.64
N LEU A 190 -4.50 8.26 -13.64
CA LEU A 190 -4.53 8.71 -15.03
C LEU A 190 -5.56 9.84 -15.24
N MET A 191 -6.75 9.71 -14.68
CA MET A 191 -7.79 10.73 -14.79
C MET A 191 -7.44 12.03 -14.08
N ALA A 192 -6.83 11.95 -12.90
CA ALA A 192 -6.64 13.10 -12.04
C ALA A 192 -5.30 13.81 -12.29
N ALA A 193 -4.23 13.06 -12.60
CA ALA A 193 -2.88 13.59 -12.76
C ALA A 193 -2.41 13.71 -14.22
N VAL A 194 -2.93 12.88 -15.14
CA VAL A 194 -2.47 12.86 -16.54
C VAL A 194 -3.46 13.58 -17.47
N HIS A 195 -4.75 13.39 -17.26
CA HIS A 195 -5.77 13.96 -18.15
C HIS A 195 -5.90 15.49 -17.96
N LYS A 196 -5.36 16.27 -18.91
CA LYS A 196 -5.34 17.74 -18.85
C LYS A 196 -6.72 18.41 -18.86
N SER A 197 -7.76 17.74 -19.38
CA SER A 197 -9.13 18.27 -19.49
C SER A 197 -10.04 17.93 -18.30
N ASN A 198 -9.50 17.47 -17.17
CA ASN A 198 -10.30 17.00 -16.04
C ASN A 198 -11.02 18.11 -15.24
N GLY A 199 -10.91 19.39 -15.65
CA GLY A 199 -11.62 20.55 -15.08
C GLY A 199 -11.32 20.86 -13.61
N SER A 200 -10.51 20.04 -12.93
CA SER A 200 -10.36 20.04 -11.47
C SER A 200 -9.07 20.73 -11.01
N GLY A 201 -8.19 21.08 -11.96
CA GLY A 201 -6.91 21.73 -11.70
C GLY A 201 -5.86 20.79 -11.08
N PRO A 202 -4.57 21.17 -11.12
CA PRO A 202 -3.46 20.32 -10.69
C PRO A 202 -3.50 19.96 -9.19
N ASN A 203 -4.17 20.78 -8.39
CA ASN A 203 -4.27 20.58 -6.94
C ASN A 203 -5.31 19.51 -6.55
N ALA A 204 -6.20 19.07 -7.44
CA ALA A 204 -7.19 18.05 -7.11
C ALA A 204 -6.63 16.62 -7.18
N ALA A 205 -5.55 16.41 -7.94
CA ALA A 205 -5.02 15.07 -8.21
C ALA A 205 -4.62 14.29 -6.95
N PRO A 206 -3.83 14.87 -6.01
CA PRO A 206 -3.44 14.15 -4.80
C PRO A 206 -4.62 13.69 -3.94
N ILE A 207 -5.67 14.52 -3.82
CA ILE A 207 -6.88 14.17 -3.04
C ILE A 207 -7.61 13.00 -3.69
N ALA A 208 -7.86 13.07 -5.00
CA ALA A 208 -8.57 12.01 -5.71
C ALA A 208 -7.83 10.67 -5.61
N ILE A 209 -6.50 10.70 -5.77
CA ILE A 209 -5.66 9.50 -5.65
C ILE A 209 -5.74 8.93 -4.23
N GLY A 210 -5.60 9.75 -3.18
CA GLY A 210 -5.73 9.27 -1.81
C GLY A 210 -7.12 8.72 -1.48
N TRP A 211 -8.19 9.32 -2.01
CA TRP A 211 -9.55 8.79 -1.86
C TRP A 211 -9.76 7.45 -2.56
N SER A 212 -9.13 7.24 -3.72
CA SER A 212 -9.15 5.92 -4.38
C SER A 212 -8.49 4.84 -3.51
N VAL A 213 -7.39 5.18 -2.84
CA VAL A 213 -6.71 4.29 -1.89
C VAL A 213 -7.58 4.03 -0.66
N MET A 214 -8.24 5.06 -0.11
CA MET A 214 -9.18 4.92 0.99
C MET A 214 -10.31 3.95 0.64
N LEU A 215 -10.95 4.12 -0.53
CA LEU A 215 -12.03 3.23 -0.99
C LEU A 215 -11.56 1.79 -1.13
N ALA A 216 -10.37 1.58 -1.71
CA ALA A 216 -9.79 0.25 -1.80
C ALA A 216 -9.55 -0.37 -0.41
N HIS A 217 -9.06 0.40 0.57
CA HIS A 217 -8.85 -0.10 1.92
C HIS A 217 -10.15 -0.43 2.65
N LEU A 218 -11.20 0.39 2.51
CA LEU A 218 -12.52 0.11 3.10
C LEU A 218 -13.08 -1.24 2.63
N VAL A 219 -12.81 -1.63 1.39
CA VAL A 219 -13.31 -2.88 0.80
C VAL A 219 -12.36 -4.05 1.03
N LEU A 220 -11.05 -3.85 0.83
CA LEU A 220 -10.08 -4.92 0.73
C LEU A 220 -9.40 -5.27 2.05
N VAL A 221 -9.39 -4.39 3.06
CA VAL A 221 -8.76 -4.72 4.35
C VAL A 221 -9.32 -6.00 4.97
N PRO A 222 -10.65 -6.22 5.04
CA PRO A 222 -11.21 -7.47 5.60
C PRO A 222 -10.97 -8.72 4.74
N LEU A 223 -10.74 -8.54 3.44
CA LEU A 223 -10.65 -9.64 2.47
C LEU A 223 -9.21 -10.10 2.27
N THR A 224 -8.30 -9.14 2.12
CA THR A 224 -6.91 -9.36 1.67
C THR A 224 -5.90 -8.50 2.39
N GLY A 225 -6.30 -7.63 3.32
CA GLY A 225 -5.42 -6.64 3.96
C GLY A 225 -5.03 -5.46 3.05
N CYS A 226 -5.64 -5.34 1.86
CA CYS A 226 -5.40 -4.32 0.85
C CYS A 226 -3.92 -4.19 0.44
N GLY A 227 -3.50 -5.00 -0.52
CA GLY A 227 -2.13 -5.09 -1.01
C GLY A 227 -1.88 -4.42 -2.36
N ILE A 228 -2.81 -3.59 -2.86
CA ILE A 228 -2.85 -2.91 -4.19
C ILE A 228 -1.56 -2.19 -4.65
N ASN A 229 -0.52 -2.20 -3.81
CA ASN A 229 0.84 -1.75 -4.00
C ASN A 229 1.83 -2.90 -3.63
N PRO A 230 2.59 -3.44 -4.60
CA PRO A 230 3.57 -4.49 -4.34
C PRO A 230 4.67 -4.12 -3.33
N ALA A 231 5.15 -2.86 -3.31
CA ALA A 231 6.15 -2.40 -2.34
C ALA A 231 5.57 -2.36 -0.92
N ARG A 232 4.30 -1.98 -0.77
CA ARG A 232 3.57 -1.99 0.50
C ARG A 232 3.37 -3.38 1.09
N THR A 233 3.26 -4.38 0.23
CA THR A 233 3.23 -5.77 0.68
C THR A 233 4.63 -6.22 1.11
N PHE A 234 5.64 -5.93 0.28
CA PHE A 234 7.02 -6.36 0.47
C PHE A 234 7.67 -5.84 1.77
N GLY A 235 7.58 -4.53 2.04
CA GLY A 235 8.34 -3.90 3.13
C GLY A 235 8.03 -4.51 4.51
N PRO A 236 6.77 -4.43 4.98
CA PRO A 236 6.33 -5.07 6.22
C PRO A 236 6.61 -6.56 6.27
N ALA A 237 6.40 -7.29 5.16
CA ALA A 237 6.61 -8.73 5.09
C ALA A 237 8.06 -9.14 5.40
N ILE A 238 9.03 -8.46 4.78
CA ILE A 238 10.44 -8.76 4.99
C ILE A 238 10.88 -8.38 6.40
N VAL A 239 10.43 -7.22 6.91
CA VAL A 239 10.82 -6.79 8.26
C VAL A 239 10.23 -7.74 9.32
N ALA A 240 8.97 -8.16 9.14
CA ALA A 240 8.36 -9.14 10.02
C ALA A 240 9.11 -10.48 9.98
N LEU A 241 9.53 -10.95 8.78
CA LEU A 241 10.32 -12.16 8.62
C LEU A 241 11.67 -12.08 9.35
N ILE A 242 12.45 -11.00 9.15
CA ILE A 242 13.78 -10.85 9.79
C ILE A 242 13.69 -10.56 11.28
N SER A 243 12.55 -10.04 11.77
CA SER A 243 12.32 -9.82 13.20
C SER A 243 11.95 -11.11 13.95
N GLY A 244 12.01 -12.27 13.29
CA GLY A 244 11.65 -13.57 13.88
C GLY A 244 10.16 -13.88 13.86
N THR A 245 9.33 -13.07 13.17
CA THR A 245 7.91 -13.39 12.98
C THR A 245 7.80 -14.41 11.84
N ASN A 246 7.16 -15.57 12.08
CA ASN A 246 6.89 -16.54 11.03
C ASN A 246 5.75 -16.04 10.11
N THR A 247 6.08 -15.07 9.24
CA THR A 247 5.10 -14.36 8.41
C THR A 247 4.81 -15.16 7.15
N PHE A 248 3.78 -16.01 7.21
CA PHE A 248 3.23 -16.65 6.02
C PHE A 248 2.18 -15.74 5.34
N ILE A 249 2.50 -15.27 4.14
CA ILE A 249 1.55 -14.51 3.30
C ILE A 249 0.79 -15.49 2.43
N ARG A 250 -0.40 -15.89 2.88
CA ARG A 250 -1.30 -16.69 2.07
C ARG A 250 -1.65 -15.91 0.81
N GLY A 251 -1.46 -16.53 -0.34
CA GLY A 251 -1.72 -15.89 -1.62
C GLY A 251 -0.70 -14.81 -1.99
N ALA A 252 0.55 -14.88 -1.52
CA ALA A 252 1.60 -13.92 -1.85
C ALA A 252 1.67 -13.55 -3.34
N TRP A 253 1.51 -14.53 -4.25
CA TRP A 253 1.49 -14.31 -5.69
C TRP A 253 0.42 -13.30 -6.14
N VAL A 254 -0.71 -13.21 -5.43
CA VAL A 254 -1.79 -12.25 -5.72
C VAL A 254 -1.26 -10.82 -5.66
N TYR A 255 -0.54 -10.46 -4.61
CA TYR A 255 -0.04 -9.09 -4.41
C TYR A 255 1.07 -8.69 -5.38
N TYR A 256 1.73 -9.65 -6.00
CA TYR A 256 2.78 -9.40 -7.00
C TYR A 256 2.30 -9.56 -8.44
N THR A 257 1.05 -9.97 -8.67
CA THR A 257 0.50 -10.15 -10.03
C THR A 257 -0.77 -9.34 -10.26
N ALA A 258 -1.72 -9.34 -9.32
CA ALA A 258 -3.00 -8.65 -9.44
C ALA A 258 -2.83 -7.13 -9.57
N PRO A 259 -1.94 -6.45 -8.81
CA PRO A 259 -1.75 -5.01 -8.99
C PRO A 259 -1.22 -4.62 -10.38
N PHE A 260 -0.30 -5.39 -10.95
CA PHE A 260 0.19 -5.12 -12.30
C PHE A 260 -0.88 -5.41 -13.37
N ALA A 261 -1.68 -6.47 -13.18
CA ALA A 261 -2.81 -6.75 -14.06
C ALA A 261 -3.87 -5.63 -13.99
N GLY A 262 -4.22 -5.16 -12.78
CA GLY A 262 -5.14 -4.05 -12.57
C GLY A 262 -4.64 -2.74 -13.17
N SER A 263 -3.33 -2.47 -13.02
CA SER A 263 -2.65 -1.35 -13.66
C SER A 263 -2.76 -1.41 -15.18
N LEU A 264 -2.42 -2.55 -15.80
CA LEU A 264 -2.55 -2.75 -17.24
C LEU A 264 -3.99 -2.53 -17.72
N CYS A 265 -4.98 -3.12 -17.03
CA CYS A 265 -6.39 -2.94 -17.36
C CYS A 265 -6.81 -1.46 -17.26
N ALA A 266 -6.36 -0.74 -16.23
CA ALA A 266 -6.66 0.69 -16.07
C ALA A 266 -6.04 1.54 -17.18
N THR A 267 -4.78 1.28 -17.52
CA THR A 267 -4.09 1.96 -18.61
C THR A 267 -4.80 1.73 -19.94
N LEU A 268 -5.13 0.49 -20.29
CA LEU A 268 -5.83 0.17 -21.53
C LEU A 268 -7.23 0.80 -21.58
N SER A 269 -7.99 0.74 -20.49
CA SER A 269 -9.30 1.39 -20.40
C SER A 269 -9.20 2.90 -20.59
N TYR A 270 -8.22 3.55 -19.97
CA TYR A 270 -7.98 4.98 -20.15
C TYR A 270 -7.65 5.31 -21.62
N GLU A 271 -6.73 4.57 -22.24
CA GLU A 271 -6.38 4.76 -23.65
C GLU A 271 -7.59 4.60 -24.58
N ILE A 272 -8.45 3.60 -24.34
CA ILE A 272 -9.65 3.37 -25.15
C ILE A 272 -10.66 4.51 -24.99
N ILE A 273 -10.92 4.95 -23.77
CA ILE A 273 -11.94 5.97 -23.48
C ILE A 273 -11.51 7.34 -24.03
N PHE A 274 -10.23 7.70 -23.89
CA PHE A 274 -9.75 9.05 -24.19
C PHE A 274 -9.00 9.18 -25.51
N LYS A 275 -8.91 8.11 -26.31
CA LYS A 275 -8.21 8.10 -27.61
C LYS A 275 -8.57 9.27 -28.53
N ASN A 276 -9.84 9.70 -28.51
CA ASN A 276 -10.39 10.69 -29.44
C ASN A 276 -10.88 11.95 -28.72
N VAL A 277 -10.56 12.14 -27.44
CA VAL A 277 -10.94 13.37 -26.72
C VAL A 277 -9.86 14.42 -27.01
N PRO A 278 -10.21 15.56 -27.63
CA PRO A 278 -9.26 16.64 -27.88
C PRO A 278 -8.57 17.03 -26.58
N THR A 279 -7.25 17.09 -26.62
CA THR A 279 -6.46 17.62 -25.51
C THR A 279 -6.44 19.14 -25.61
N VAL A 280 -6.26 19.84 -24.49
CA VAL A 280 -6.21 21.32 -24.48
C VAL A 280 -5.12 21.88 -25.43
N GLU A 281 -4.10 21.08 -25.73
CA GLU A 281 -3.06 21.43 -26.72
C GLU A 281 -3.59 21.43 -28.16
N ASP A 282 -4.58 20.60 -28.48
CA ASP A 282 -5.23 20.58 -29.80
C ASP A 282 -6.08 21.84 -30.04
N ASP A 283 -6.58 22.47 -28.97
CA ASP A 283 -7.36 23.71 -29.06
C ASP A 283 -6.46 24.95 -29.22
N ASP A 284 -5.26 24.95 -28.64
CA ASP A 284 -4.29 26.05 -28.76
C ASP A 284 -3.60 26.09 -30.15
N GLU A 285 -3.50 24.96 -30.86
CA GLU A 285 -3.02 24.92 -32.26
C GLU A 285 -4.12 25.22 -33.30
N ALA A 286 -5.39 25.30 -32.87
CA ALA A 286 -6.54 25.54 -33.73
C ALA A 286 -6.96 27.03 -33.84
N VAL A 287 -6.15 27.96 -33.30
CA VAL A 287 -6.42 29.42 -33.28
C VAL A 287 -5.39 30.22 -34.08
#